data_AF-A0A9D1I9L5-F1
#
_entry.id   AF-A0A9D1I9L5-F1
#
_cell.length_a   1.000
_cell.length_b   1.000
_cell.length_c   1.000
_cell.angle_alpha   90.00
_cell.angle_beta   90.00
_cell.angle_gamma   90.00
#
_symmetry.space_group_name_H-M   'P 1'
#
loop_
_entity.id
_entity.type
_entity.pdbx_description
1 polymer ?
#
loop_
_entity_poly.entity_id
_entity_poly.type
_entity_poly.pdbx_seq_one_letter_code
_entity_poly.pdbx_strand_id
1 'polypeptide(L)'
;MYTNNSCSKIASVKDLKERIPGLKELCRQCADFYIPARNKSIPKYDIILGKQHEEVLMDFLEKKLGAKTERADLENRSFPDCKILKPDGSVAAYFEVKFHGAPFVRAYNFTGRYCYEGSATLDHKKIEKQLALIDGGLDAPVFYVHWLEYPCLKGIFYETSEQVKEYMHSQHEVFEREKREGDK
;
A
#
# COMPACT_ATOMS: atom_id res chain seq x y z
N MET A 1 19.17 -6.06 12.91
CA MET A 1 18.80 -6.02 11.48
C MET A 1 19.05 -7.40 10.90
N TYR A 2 18.10 -7.95 10.14
CA TYR A 2 18.34 -9.21 9.42
C TYR A 2 19.45 -8.99 8.40
N THR A 3 20.49 -9.82 8.44
CA THR A 3 21.70 -9.71 7.61
C THR A 3 21.52 -10.29 6.20
N ASN A 4 20.49 -11.12 6.01
CA ASN A 4 20.02 -11.59 4.70
C ASN A 4 18.49 -11.57 4.73
N ASN A 5 17.88 -10.78 3.84
CA ASN A 5 16.42 -10.70 3.66
C ASN A 5 16.04 -11.05 2.21
N SER A 6 16.66 -12.09 1.67
CA SER A 6 16.34 -12.63 0.35
C SER A 6 15.53 -13.91 0.50
N CYS A 7 14.48 -14.04 -0.31
CA CYS A 7 13.58 -15.18 -0.30
C CYS A 7 13.31 -15.59 -1.76
N SER A 8 13.64 -16.83 -2.12
CA SER A 8 13.47 -17.35 -3.49
C SER A 8 12.00 -17.55 -3.88
N LYS A 9 11.12 -17.74 -2.88
CA LYS A 9 9.68 -17.85 -3.05
C LYS A 9 8.96 -17.37 -1.79
N ILE A 10 8.05 -16.41 -1.93
CA ILE A 10 7.25 -15.91 -0.81
C ILE A 10 6.54 -17.10 -0.13
N ALA A 11 6.76 -17.27 1.17
CA ALA A 11 6.14 -18.33 1.95
C ALA A 11 4.62 -18.15 1.94
N SER A 12 3.88 -19.24 1.71
CA SER A 12 2.42 -19.18 1.73
C SER A 12 1.90 -18.91 3.15
N VAL A 13 0.67 -18.40 3.29
CA VAL A 13 0.05 -18.27 4.63
C VAL A 13 -0.03 -19.64 5.34
N LYS A 14 -0.19 -20.72 4.58
CA LYS A 14 -0.15 -22.08 5.14
C LYS A 14 1.23 -22.38 5.73
N ASP A 15 2.30 -22.15 4.97
CA ASP A 15 3.68 -22.34 5.44
C ASP A 15 3.97 -21.46 6.66
N LEU A 16 3.51 -20.20 6.64
CA LEU A 16 3.71 -19.27 7.75
C LEU A 16 2.96 -19.71 9.00
N LYS A 17 1.72 -20.20 8.88
CA LYS A 17 0.94 -20.71 10.01
C LYS A 17 1.56 -21.96 10.66
N GLU A 18 2.28 -22.76 9.88
CA GLU A 18 3.01 -23.92 10.36
C GLU A 18 4.35 -23.53 11.02
N ARG A 19 5.04 -22.51 10.47
CA ARG A 19 6.37 -22.07 10.94
C ARG A 19 6.35 -21.09 12.11
N ILE A 20 5.28 -20.30 12.26
CA ILE A 20 5.18 -19.24 13.27
C ILE A 20 4.23 -19.68 14.38
N PRO A 21 4.74 -20.03 15.58
CA PRO A 21 3.91 -20.41 16.71
C PRO A 21 2.85 -19.35 17.04
N GLY A 22 1.61 -19.79 17.26
CA GLY A 22 0.49 -18.91 17.59
C GLY A 22 -0.15 -18.17 16.40
N LEU A 23 0.47 -18.16 15.21
CA LEU A 23 -0.07 -17.43 14.07
C LEU A 23 -1.43 -17.95 13.60
N LYS A 24 -1.64 -19.28 13.63
CA LYS A 24 -2.94 -19.88 13.27
C LYS A 24 -4.07 -19.34 14.14
N GLU A 25 -3.84 -19.24 15.44
CA GLU A 25 -4.82 -18.76 16.41
C GLU A 25 -5.06 -17.26 16.24
N LEU A 26 -3.98 -16.48 16.10
CA LEU A 26 -4.07 -15.05 15.84
C LEU A 26 -4.85 -14.77 14.55
N CYS A 27 -4.58 -15.48 13.46
CA CYS A 27 -5.33 -15.33 12.21
C CYS A 27 -6.83 -15.64 12.38
N ARG A 28 -7.19 -16.60 13.24
CA ARG A 28 -8.59 -16.92 13.53
C ARG A 28 -9.26 -15.76 14.28
N GLN A 29 -8.60 -15.23 15.31
CA GLN A 29 -9.10 -14.08 16.07
C GLN A 29 -9.23 -12.83 15.20
N CYS A 30 -8.28 -12.60 14.30
CA CYS A 30 -8.35 -11.48 13.36
C CYS A 30 -9.50 -11.66 12.35
N ALA A 31 -9.82 -12.88 11.95
CA ALA A 31 -10.98 -13.13 11.11
C ALA A 31 -12.27 -12.64 11.78
N ASP A 32 -12.45 -12.94 13.06
CA ASP A 32 -13.61 -12.49 13.85
C ASP A 32 -13.66 -10.96 14.00
N PHE A 33 -12.53 -10.26 13.92
CA PHE A 33 -12.48 -8.79 13.93
C PHE A 33 -12.78 -8.16 12.56
N TYR A 34 -12.28 -8.74 11.46
CA TYR A 34 -12.35 -8.13 10.12
C TYR A 34 -13.49 -8.66 9.22
N ILE A 35 -14.10 -9.81 9.55
CA ILE A 35 -15.24 -10.39 8.82
C ILE A 35 -16.61 -9.80 9.21
N PRO A 36 -16.88 -9.32 10.44
CA PRO A 36 -18.15 -8.66 10.77
C PRO A 36 -18.48 -7.52 9.80
N ALA A 37 -19.76 -7.16 9.74
CA ALA A 37 -20.22 -6.01 8.94
C ALA A 37 -19.35 -4.79 9.26
N ARG A 38 -18.76 -4.19 8.21
CA ARG A 38 -17.95 -2.99 8.40
C ARG A 38 -18.82 -1.88 8.95
N ASN A 39 -18.28 -1.12 9.90
CA ASN A 39 -18.85 0.17 10.25
C ASN A 39 -18.99 1.00 8.98
N LYS A 40 -20.01 1.88 8.93
CA LYS A 40 -20.19 2.82 7.84
C LYS A 40 -18.86 3.50 7.53
N SER A 41 -18.43 3.43 6.27
CA SER A 41 -17.28 4.19 5.81
C SER A 41 -17.58 5.68 6.02
N ILE A 42 -16.76 6.36 6.82
CA ILE A 42 -16.83 7.81 7.02
C ILE A 42 -15.61 8.39 6.31
N PRO A 43 -15.76 8.91 5.07
CA PRO A 43 -14.64 9.34 4.23
C PRO A 43 -13.72 10.37 4.89
N LYS A 44 -14.24 11.16 5.85
CA LYS A 44 -13.45 12.13 6.61
C LYS A 44 -12.30 11.47 7.38
N TYR A 45 -12.53 10.31 7.99
CA TYR A 45 -11.49 9.63 8.76
C TYR A 45 -10.42 9.01 7.86
N ASP A 46 -10.80 8.51 6.68
CA ASP A 46 -9.83 8.02 5.69
C ASP A 46 -8.88 9.13 5.24
N ILE A 47 -9.40 10.35 5.02
CA ILE A 47 -8.56 11.52 4.67
C ILE A 47 -7.63 11.93 5.82
N ILE A 48 -8.14 11.96 7.07
CA ILE A 48 -7.33 12.33 8.23
C ILE A 48 -6.21 11.31 8.45
N LEU A 49 -6.53 10.02 8.37
CA LEU A 49 -5.57 8.95 8.54
C LEU A 49 -4.52 8.98 7.42
N GLY A 50 -4.93 9.13 6.15
CA GLY A 50 -3.97 9.27 5.03
C GLY A 50 -2.94 10.37 5.30
N LYS A 51 -3.42 11.56 5.67
CA LYS A 51 -2.57 12.71 6.02
C LYS A 51 -1.57 12.42 7.12
N GLN A 52 -2.02 11.74 8.19
CA GLN A 52 -1.14 11.39 9.30
C GLN A 52 -0.03 10.41 8.88
N HIS A 53 -0.33 9.41 8.07
CA HIS A 53 0.69 8.45 7.61
C HIS A 53 1.73 9.13 6.71
N GLU A 54 1.28 10.01 5.82
CA GLU A 54 2.16 10.78 4.96
C GLU A 54 3.05 11.73 5.79
N GLU A 55 2.49 12.47 6.76
CA GLU A 55 3.24 13.34 7.67
C GLU A 55 4.30 12.57 8.46
N VAL A 56 3.94 11.41 9.03
CA VAL A 56 4.88 10.57 9.79
C VAL A 56 6.02 10.07 8.90
N LEU A 57 5.73 9.68 7.66
CA LEU A 57 6.76 9.22 6.72
C LEU A 57 7.69 10.37 6.31
N MET A 58 7.13 11.53 5.97
CA MET A 58 7.89 12.76 5.68
C MET A 58 8.81 13.11 6.85
N ASP A 59 8.27 13.19 8.07
CA ASP A 59 9.03 13.48 9.29
C ASP A 59 10.19 12.51 9.50
N PHE A 60 9.97 11.22 9.23
CA PHE A 60 11.04 10.22 9.31
C PHE A 60 12.14 10.49 8.28
N LEU A 61 11.79 10.72 7.02
CA LEU A 61 12.75 11.00 5.95
C LEU A 61 13.59 12.25 6.26
N GLU A 62 12.95 13.30 6.77
CA GLU A 62 13.64 14.54 7.11
C GLU A 62 14.54 14.39 8.34
N LYS A 63 13.98 13.89 9.45
CA LYS A 63 14.69 13.87 10.74
C LYS A 63 15.73 12.76 10.83
N LYS A 64 15.54 11.64 10.13
CA LYS A 64 16.44 10.48 10.19
C LYS A 64 17.38 10.38 9.01
N LEU A 65 16.95 10.79 7.82
CA LEU A 65 17.75 10.65 6.60
C LEU A 65 18.23 12.00 6.05
N GLY A 66 17.81 13.13 6.64
CA GLY A 66 18.23 14.46 6.20
C GLY A 66 17.69 14.85 4.83
N ALA A 67 16.64 14.16 4.35
CA ALA A 67 15.95 14.54 3.11
C ALA A 67 15.16 15.83 3.32
N LYS A 68 14.81 16.51 2.22
CA LYS A 68 13.82 17.59 2.24
C LYS A 68 12.55 17.08 1.57
N THR A 69 11.41 17.10 2.27
CA THR A 69 10.14 16.58 1.74
C THR A 69 9.06 17.64 1.72
N GLU A 70 8.14 17.54 0.77
CA GLU A 70 6.98 18.42 0.67
C GLU A 70 5.77 17.61 0.20
N ARG A 71 4.57 18.11 0.49
CA ARG A 71 3.36 17.66 -0.21
C ARG A 71 3.51 17.94 -1.70
N ALA A 72 3.07 17.01 -2.54
CA ALA A 72 2.94 17.35 -3.94
C ALA A 72 1.71 18.24 -4.14
N ASP A 73 1.46 18.63 -5.39
CA ASP A 73 0.42 19.57 -5.79
C ASP A 73 -0.91 19.31 -5.07
N LEU A 74 -1.31 20.25 -4.20
CA LEU A 74 -2.53 20.17 -3.39
C LEU A 74 -3.79 20.51 -4.21
N GLU A 75 -3.62 21.10 -5.39
CA GLU A 75 -4.71 21.47 -6.31
C GLU A 75 -5.06 20.29 -7.22
N ASN A 76 -4.06 19.60 -7.77
CA ASN A 76 -4.27 18.39 -8.55
C ASN A 76 -4.08 17.11 -7.71
N ARG A 77 -5.18 16.65 -7.11
CA ARG A 77 -5.25 15.40 -6.31
C ARG A 77 -4.93 14.10 -7.07
N SER A 78 -4.60 14.18 -8.35
CA SER A 78 -4.17 13.04 -9.15
C SER A 78 -2.64 12.91 -9.20
N PHE A 79 -1.90 13.90 -8.70
CA PHE A 79 -0.46 13.81 -8.49
C PHE A 79 -0.15 12.87 -7.30
N PRO A 80 1.07 12.29 -7.26
CA PRO A 80 1.50 11.51 -6.10
C PRO A 80 1.41 12.33 -4.81
N ASP A 81 1.14 11.73 -3.66
CA ASP A 81 0.86 12.45 -2.41
C ASP A 81 2.00 13.43 -1.98
N CYS A 82 3.26 13.06 -2.20
CA CYS A 82 4.43 13.76 -1.68
C CYS A 82 5.62 13.78 -2.67
N LYS A 83 6.60 14.66 -2.41
CA LYS A 83 7.84 14.79 -3.18
C LYS A 83 9.06 14.98 -2.28
N ILE A 84 10.22 14.51 -2.75
CA ILE A 84 11.54 14.73 -2.16
C ILE A 84 12.28 15.75 -3.04
N LEU A 85 12.92 16.73 -2.43
CA LEU A 85 13.66 17.77 -3.13
C LEU A 85 15.18 17.55 -3.07
N LYS A 86 15.85 17.90 -4.17
CA LYS A 86 17.30 18.07 -4.22
C LYS A 86 17.71 19.42 -3.58
N PRO A 87 19.00 19.62 -3.26
CA PRO A 87 19.48 20.89 -2.73
C PRO A 87 19.20 22.11 -3.61
N ASP A 88 19.10 21.92 -4.93
CA ASP A 88 18.77 22.97 -5.90
C ASP A 88 17.26 23.29 -5.99
N GLY A 89 16.42 22.60 -5.22
CA GLY A 89 14.97 22.76 -5.22
C GLY A 89 14.24 21.98 -6.31
N SER A 90 14.95 21.30 -7.22
CA SER A 90 14.32 20.39 -8.18
C SER A 90 13.84 19.10 -7.49
N VAL A 91 12.87 18.43 -8.11
CA VAL A 91 12.33 17.18 -7.55
C VAL A 91 13.30 16.02 -7.78
N ALA A 92 13.63 15.32 -6.70
CA ALA A 92 14.43 14.09 -6.72
C ALA A 92 13.57 12.85 -6.98
N ALA A 93 12.41 12.78 -6.33
CA ALA A 93 11.45 11.69 -6.46
C ALA A 93 10.08 12.12 -5.96
N TYR A 94 9.04 11.48 -6.46
CA TYR A 94 7.69 11.53 -5.90
C TYR A 94 7.37 10.24 -5.16
N PHE A 95 6.47 10.30 -4.19
CA PHE A 95 5.96 9.10 -3.55
C PHE A 95 4.48 9.21 -3.17
N GLU A 96 3.77 8.10 -3.36
CA GLU A 96 2.37 7.88 -3.02
C GLU A 96 2.30 6.97 -1.79
N VAL A 97 1.56 7.36 -0.75
CA VAL A 97 1.47 6.58 0.49
C VAL A 97 0.15 5.81 0.54
N LYS A 98 0.26 4.49 0.66
CA LYS A 98 -0.89 3.58 0.80
C LYS A 98 -0.81 2.86 2.12
N PHE A 99 -1.71 3.21 3.03
CA PHE A 99 -1.89 2.47 4.28
C PHE A 99 -2.87 1.31 4.10
N HIS A 100 -2.49 0.15 4.61
CA HIS A 100 -3.32 -1.05 4.57
C HIS A 100 -3.40 -1.70 5.95
N GLY A 101 -4.52 -1.48 6.65
CA GLY A 101 -4.75 -1.98 8.01
C GLY A 101 -5.84 -3.04 8.14
N ALA A 102 -6.47 -3.46 7.04
CA ALA A 102 -7.55 -4.45 7.05
C ALA A 102 -7.35 -5.50 5.95
N PRO A 103 -6.96 -6.74 6.29
CA PRO A 103 -6.83 -7.78 5.30
C PRO A 103 -8.20 -8.28 4.80
N PHE A 104 -8.36 -8.51 3.49
CA PHE A 104 -9.40 -9.31 2.86
C PHE A 104 -9.23 -10.76 3.27
N VAL A 105 -9.74 -11.10 4.45
CA VAL A 105 -9.64 -12.43 5.06
C VAL A 105 -10.21 -13.55 4.18
N ARG A 106 -11.11 -13.21 3.24
CA ARG A 106 -11.69 -14.17 2.27
C ARG A 106 -11.09 -14.14 0.87
N ALA A 107 -10.05 -13.34 0.60
CA ALA A 107 -9.46 -13.21 -0.74
C ALA A 107 -9.19 -14.59 -1.37
N TYR A 108 -8.57 -15.51 -0.62
CA TYR A 108 -8.21 -16.83 -1.13
C TYR A 108 -9.39 -17.64 -1.64
N ASN A 109 -10.56 -17.53 -1.00
CA ASN A 109 -11.75 -18.29 -1.40
C ASN A 109 -12.41 -17.72 -2.67
N PHE A 110 -12.09 -16.47 -3.04
CA PHE A 110 -12.67 -15.78 -4.20
C PHE A 110 -11.69 -15.64 -5.37
N THR A 111 -10.39 -15.53 -5.07
CA THR A 111 -9.35 -15.21 -6.06
C THR A 111 -8.17 -16.19 -6.02
N GLY A 112 -8.16 -17.16 -5.09
CA GLY A 112 -6.99 -18.03 -4.88
C GLY A 112 -5.76 -17.29 -4.30
N ARG A 113 -5.87 -16.00 -3.98
CA ARG A 113 -4.78 -15.17 -3.44
C ARG A 113 -4.83 -15.06 -1.92
N TYR A 114 -3.69 -15.01 -1.26
CA TYR A 114 -3.65 -14.87 0.20
C TYR A 114 -4.21 -13.54 0.68
N CYS A 115 -4.62 -13.48 1.95
CA CYS A 115 -5.31 -12.32 2.50
C CYS A 115 -4.53 -11.01 2.33
N TYR A 116 -3.21 -11.01 2.46
CA TYR A 116 -2.40 -9.80 2.20
C TYR A 116 -2.28 -9.48 0.71
N GLU A 117 -2.23 -10.49 -0.16
CA GLU A 117 -2.12 -10.31 -1.62
C GLU A 117 -3.36 -9.67 -2.21
N GLY A 118 -4.53 -10.00 -1.66
CA GLY A 118 -5.78 -9.33 -2.04
C GLY A 118 -5.89 -7.91 -1.45
N SER A 119 -5.19 -7.61 -0.36
CA SER A 119 -5.40 -6.38 0.45
C SER A 119 -4.42 -5.28 0.17
N ALA A 120 -3.21 -5.64 -0.21
CA ALA A 120 -2.26 -4.74 -0.81
C ALA A 120 -2.55 -4.50 -2.30
N THR A 121 -3.78 -4.75 -2.78
CA THR A 121 -4.17 -4.47 -4.16
C THR A 121 -4.48 -2.99 -4.33
N LEU A 122 -4.00 -2.43 -5.43
CA LEU A 122 -4.35 -1.10 -5.87
C LEU A 122 -5.57 -1.19 -6.81
N ASP A 123 -6.44 -0.18 -6.76
CA ASP A 123 -7.58 -0.08 -7.68
C ASP A 123 -7.07 0.16 -9.10
N HIS A 124 -7.28 -0.82 -9.97
CA HIS A 124 -6.71 -0.85 -11.32
C HIS A 124 -7.03 0.42 -12.13
N LYS A 125 -8.27 0.90 -12.10
CA LYS A 125 -8.70 2.09 -12.86
C LYS A 125 -8.11 3.38 -12.29
N LYS A 126 -7.86 3.44 -10.98
CA LYS A 126 -7.20 4.59 -10.36
C LYS A 126 -5.72 4.63 -10.71
N ILE A 127 -5.05 3.48 -10.67
CA ILE A 127 -3.63 3.39 -11.01
C ILE A 127 -3.40 3.69 -12.49
N GLU A 128 -4.21 3.15 -13.39
CA GLU A 128 -4.11 3.46 -14.83
C GLU A 128 -4.15 4.98 -15.10
N LYS A 129 -5.08 5.69 -14.46
CA LYS A 129 -5.17 7.15 -14.56
C LYS A 129 -3.94 7.86 -13.99
N GLN A 130 -3.42 7.38 -12.88
CA GLN A 130 -2.25 7.98 -12.25
C GLN A 130 -0.99 7.75 -13.09
N LEU A 131 -0.79 6.54 -13.62
CA LEU A 131 0.32 6.22 -14.52
C LEU A 131 0.29 7.08 -15.78
N ALA A 132 -0.88 7.30 -16.38
CA ALA A 132 -1.01 8.20 -17.53
C ALA A 132 -0.60 9.65 -17.22
N LEU A 133 -0.84 10.12 -15.99
CA LEU A 133 -0.38 11.45 -15.55
C LEU A 133 1.13 11.49 -15.31
N ILE A 134 1.68 10.42 -14.72
CA ILE A 134 3.12 10.28 -14.51
C ILE A 134 3.84 10.34 -15.85
N ASP A 135 3.36 9.57 -16.84
CA ASP A 135 3.92 9.53 -18.20
C ASP A 135 3.73 10.85 -18.96
N GLY A 136 2.68 11.59 -18.62
CA GLY A 136 2.32 12.84 -19.29
C GLY A 136 3.03 14.09 -18.76
N GLY A 137 3.78 14.05 -17.66
CA GLY A 137 4.37 15.29 -17.13
C GLY A 137 5.19 15.25 -15.84
N LEU A 138 5.64 14.09 -15.33
CA LEU A 138 6.55 14.05 -14.19
C LEU A 138 7.99 13.75 -14.61
N ASP A 139 8.90 14.69 -14.31
CA ASP A 139 10.33 14.59 -14.65
C ASP A 139 11.18 13.81 -13.62
N ALA A 140 10.54 13.14 -12.66
CA ALA A 140 11.22 12.44 -11.57
C ALA A 140 10.54 11.09 -11.26
N PRO A 141 11.30 10.09 -10.77
CA PRO A 141 10.75 8.76 -10.47
C PRO A 141 9.65 8.84 -9.41
N VAL A 142 8.63 8.00 -9.57
CA VAL A 142 7.51 7.87 -8.63
C VAL A 142 7.56 6.53 -7.92
N PHE A 143 7.39 6.56 -6.60
CA PHE A 143 7.38 5.38 -5.74
C PHE A 143 6.02 5.20 -5.08
N TYR A 144 5.46 4.01 -5.14
CA TYR A 144 4.30 3.61 -4.35
C TYR A 144 4.81 3.01 -3.04
N VAL A 145 4.47 3.63 -1.91
CA VAL A 145 4.89 3.21 -0.58
C VAL A 145 3.72 2.55 0.13
N HIS A 146 3.88 1.26 0.43
CA HIS A 146 2.86 0.44 1.08
C HIS A 146 3.19 0.28 2.56
N TRP A 147 2.41 0.93 3.42
CA TRP A 147 2.44 0.70 4.85
C TRP A 147 1.45 -0.42 5.19
N LEU A 148 1.97 -1.62 5.41
CA LEU A 148 1.18 -2.79 5.77
C LEU A 148 1.13 -2.96 7.28
N GLU A 149 -0.08 -3.10 7.81
CA GLU A 149 -0.35 -3.33 9.23
C GLU A 149 -1.28 -4.55 9.37
N TYR A 150 -0.78 -5.72 8.97
CA TYR A 150 -1.47 -7.00 9.13
C TYR A 150 -0.80 -7.84 10.22
N PRO A 151 -1.54 -8.71 10.94
CA PRO A 151 -0.96 -9.59 11.95
C PRO A 151 0.21 -10.45 11.45
N CYS A 152 0.15 -10.90 10.19
CA CYS A 152 1.14 -11.77 9.55
C CYS A 152 2.16 -11.03 8.68
N LEU A 153 1.96 -9.75 8.39
CA LEU A 153 2.81 -8.95 7.50
C LEU A 153 2.72 -7.48 7.93
N LYS A 154 3.79 -6.99 8.54
CA LYS A 154 3.93 -5.60 8.97
C LYS A 154 5.20 -5.01 8.42
N GLY A 155 5.11 -3.77 7.94
CA GLY A 155 6.27 -3.05 7.45
C GLY A 155 5.92 -2.02 6.40
N ILE A 156 6.96 -1.30 5.99
CA ILE A 156 6.90 -0.34 4.89
C ILE A 156 7.63 -0.97 3.72
N PHE A 157 6.92 -1.11 2.61
CA PHE A 157 7.41 -1.65 1.35
C PHE A 157 7.27 -0.60 0.27
N TYR A 158 7.98 -0.74 -0.84
CA TYR A 158 7.84 0.17 -1.96
C TYR A 158 8.02 -0.52 -3.30
N GLU A 159 7.43 0.07 -4.33
CA GLU A 159 7.61 -0.28 -5.74
C GLU A 159 7.68 1.00 -6.59
N THR A 160 8.39 0.96 -7.71
CA THR A 160 8.44 2.08 -8.67
C THR A 160 7.20 2.08 -9.56
N SER A 161 6.85 3.22 -10.14
CA SER A 161 5.81 3.29 -11.18
C SER A 161 6.06 2.31 -12.34
N GLU A 162 7.32 2.08 -12.69
CA GLU A 162 7.69 1.10 -13.72
C GLU A 162 7.39 -0.34 -13.30
N GLN A 163 7.67 -0.71 -12.04
CA GLN A 163 7.32 -2.03 -11.51
C GLN A 163 5.80 -2.23 -11.47
N VAL A 164 5.05 -1.18 -11.12
CA VAL A 164 3.58 -1.22 -11.14
C VAL A 164 3.06 -1.40 -12.57
N LYS A 165 3.61 -0.67 -13.55
CA LYS A 165 3.27 -0.84 -14.97
C LYS A 165 3.55 -2.27 -15.44
N GLU A 166 4.75 -2.78 -15.17
CA GLU A 166 5.15 -4.13 -15.55
C GLU A 166 4.19 -5.18 -14.97
N TYR A 167 3.84 -5.05 -13.69
CA TYR A 167 2.86 -5.92 -13.02
C TYR A 167 1.46 -5.83 -13.63
N MET A 168 1.03 -4.64 -14.06
CA MET A 168 -0.26 -4.47 -14.74
C MET A 168 -0.25 -5.10 -16.14
N HIS A 169 0.87 -5.04 -16.87
CA HIS A 169 1.00 -5.64 -18.20
C HIS A 169 1.14 -7.16 -18.17
N SER A 170 1.66 -7.75 -17.09
CA SER A 170 1.87 -9.19 -16.97
C SER A 170 0.60 -10.03 -16.75
N GLN A 171 -0.60 -9.46 -16.94
CA GLN A 171 -1.91 -10.14 -16.90
C GLN A 171 -2.18 -10.88 -15.57
N HIS A 172 -1.80 -10.29 -14.44
CA HIS A 172 -2.30 -10.75 -13.14
C HIS A 172 -3.79 -10.44 -12.96
N GLU A 173 -4.48 -11.20 -12.11
CA GLU A 173 -5.92 -11.01 -11.85
C GLU A 173 -6.25 -9.55 -11.50
N VAL A 174 -7.15 -8.95 -12.27
CA VAL A 174 -7.67 -7.60 -12.02
C VAL A 174 -8.64 -7.66 -10.85
N PHE A 175 -8.32 -6.96 -9.78
CA PHE A 175 -9.25 -6.78 -8.67
C PHE A 175 -10.11 -5.54 -8.90
N GLU A 176 -11.39 -5.75 -9.23
CA GLU A 176 -12.38 -4.69 -9.14
C GLU A 176 -13.02 -4.69 -7.76
N ARG A 177 -12.98 -3.54 -7.07
CA ARG A 177 -13.58 -3.41 -5.75
C ARG A 177 -15.10 -3.49 -5.84
N GLU A 178 -15.68 -4.53 -5.26
CA GLU A 178 -17.13 -4.64 -5.07
C GLU A 178 -17.60 -3.86 -3.82
N LYS A 179 -18.77 -3.22 -3.92
CA LYS A 179 -19.41 -2.56 -2.77
C LYS A 179 -19.98 -3.60 -1.81
N ARG A 180 -19.70 -3.46 -0.52
CA ARG A 180 -20.24 -4.32 0.55
C ARG A 180 -21.31 -3.60 1.35
N GLU A 181 -22.17 -4.36 2.02
CA GLU A 181 -23.08 -3.83 3.03
C GLU A 181 -22.25 -3.11 4.11
N GLY A 182 -22.57 -1.85 4.41
CA GLY A 182 -21.78 -0.97 5.27
C GLY A 182 -20.80 -0.02 4.56
N ASP A 183 -20.61 -0.13 3.23
CA ASP A 183 -19.83 0.88 2.48
C ASP A 183 -20.60 2.21 2.24
N LYS A 184 -21.85 2.32 2.69
CA LYS A 184 -22.73 3.51 2.58
C LYS A 184 -23.26 3.99 3.93
#